data_AF-A0A2A5S861-F1
#
_entry.id   AF-A0A2A5S861-F1
#
_cell.length_a   1.000
_cell.length_b   1.000
_cell.length_c   1.000
_cell.angle_alpha   90.00
_cell.angle_beta   90.00
_cell.angle_gamma   90.00
#
_symmetry.space_group_name_H-M   'P 1'
#
loop_
_entity.id
_entity.type
_entity.pdbx_description
1 polymer ?
#
loop_
_entity_poly.entity_id
_entity_poly.type
_entity_poly.pdbx_seq_one_letter_code
_entity_poly.pdbx_strand_id
1 'polypeptide(L)' 'MPVKLLASVDFDNKNDAMSCEWWFKHKLVRKQKFSLIKNDLIKEKFIEYLELKQKKNIHLK' A
#
# COMPACT_ATOMS: atom_id res chain seq x y z
N MET A 1 -23.61 11.25 -7.28
CA MET A 1 -22.99 10.15 -8.06
C MET A 1 -22.85 8.93 -7.16
N PRO A 2 -23.19 7.72 -7.61
CA PRO A 2 -23.02 6.51 -6.80
C PRO A 2 -21.54 6.14 -6.67
N VAL A 3 -21.13 5.73 -5.46
CA VAL A 3 -19.79 5.22 -5.19
C VAL A 3 -19.74 3.74 -5.59
N LYS A 4 -18.67 3.32 -6.27
CA LYS A 4 -18.40 1.91 -6.61
C LYS A 4 -17.13 1.44 -5.93
N LEU A 5 -17.18 0.26 -5.32
CA LEU A 5 -15.98 -0.41 -4.79
C LEU A 5 -15.15 -0.93 -5.97
N LEU A 6 -13.89 -0.49 -6.07
CA LEU A 6 -12.98 -0.89 -7.16
C LEU A 6 -11.96 -1.95 -6.73
N ALA A 7 -11.59 -1.97 -5.45
CA ALA A 7 -10.66 -2.92 -4.86
C ALA A 7 -10.92 -3.05 -3.36
N SER A 8 -10.62 -4.21 -2.82
CA SER A 8 -10.59 -4.52 -1.39
C SER A 8 -9.34 -5.34 -1.10
N VAL A 9 -8.70 -5.09 0.03
CA VAL A 9 -7.49 -5.81 0.43
C VAL A 9 -7.62 -6.18 1.89
N ASP A 10 -7.46 -7.45 2.19
CA ASP A 10 -7.60 -7.98 3.55
C ASP A 10 -6.25 -8.03 4.27
N PHE A 11 -6.28 -7.64 5.54
CA PHE A 11 -5.14 -7.65 6.46
C PHE A 11 -5.57 -8.30 7.77
N ASP A 12 -4.68 -9.09 8.36
CA ASP A 12 -4.95 -9.79 9.63
C ASP A 12 -4.92 -8.83 10.83
N ASN A 13 -4.14 -7.75 10.72
CA ASN A 13 -3.94 -6.78 11.79
C ASN A 13 -4.40 -5.37 11.39
N LYS A 14 -5.06 -4.69 12.34
CA LYS A 14 -5.47 -3.28 12.19
C LYS A 14 -4.30 -2.35 11.86
N ASN A 15 -3.15 -2.56 12.51
CA ASN A 15 -1.98 -1.70 12.32
C ASN A 15 -1.43 -1.77 10.89
N ASP A 16 -1.41 -2.96 10.29
CA ASP A 16 -0.95 -3.16 8.92
C ASP A 16 -1.93 -2.57 7.92
N ALA A 17 -3.24 -2.74 8.15
CA ALA A 17 -4.29 -2.13 7.34
C ALA A 17 -4.17 -0.59 7.31
N MET A 18 -4.03 0.04 8.48
CA MET A 18 -3.87 1.49 8.61
C MET A 18 -2.57 1.99 7.96
N SER A 19 -1.48 1.22 8.09
CA SER A 19 -0.19 1.57 7.48
C SER A 19 -0.24 1.47 5.96
N CYS A 20 -0.93 0.45 5.43
CA CYS A 20 -1.18 0.30 3.99
C CYS A 20 -2.06 1.43 3.47
N GLU A 21 -3.14 1.78 4.17
CA GLU A 21 -4.00 2.91 3.80
C GLU A 21 -3.20 4.21 3.71
N TRP A 22 -2.39 4.51 4.73
CA TRP A 22 -1.57 5.72 4.75
C TRP A 22 -0.56 5.73 3.59
N TRP A 23 0.14 4.62 3.35
CA TRP A 23 1.06 4.49 2.23
C TRP A 23 0.35 4.70 0.89
N PHE A 24 -0.78 4.02 0.68
CA PHE A 24 -1.57 4.14 -0.54
C PHE A 24 -2.08 5.57 -0.75
N LYS A 25 -2.44 6.28 0.33
CA LYS A 25 -2.91 7.67 0.28
C LYS A 25 -1.79 8.65 -0.07
N HIS A 26 -0.63 8.54 0.61
CA HIS A 26 0.39 9.59 0.64
C HIS A 26 1.65 9.29 -0.17
N LYS A 27 1.95 8.03 -0.51
CA LYS A 27 3.17 7.64 -1.25
C LYS A 27 2.94 7.36 -2.73
N LEU A 28 1.69 7.23 -3.15
CA LEU A 28 1.34 6.89 -4.52
C LEU A 28 0.61 8.03 -5.23
N VAL A 29 0.94 8.25 -6.50
CA VAL A 29 0.18 9.13 -7.38
C VAL A 29 -0.99 8.39 -8.04
N ARG A 30 -1.96 9.14 -8.57
CA ARG A 30 -3.19 8.58 -9.20
C ARG A 30 -2.90 7.46 -10.20
N LYS A 31 -1.92 7.64 -11.09
CA LYS A 31 -1.53 6.62 -12.09
C LYS A 31 -1.04 5.32 -11.45
N GLN A 32 -0.23 5.41 -10.40
CA GLN A 32 0.26 4.25 -9.66
C GLN A 32 -0.90 3.54 -8.94
N LYS A 33 -1.80 4.29 -8.28
CA LYS A 33 -2.99 3.72 -7.62
C LYS A 33 -3.85 2.92 -8.58
N PHE A 34 -4.14 3.47 -9.76
CA PHE A 34 -4.90 2.73 -10.79
C PHE A 34 -4.19 1.49 -11.30
N SER A 35 -2.86 1.56 -11.51
CA SER A 35 -2.09 0.39 -11.90
C SER A 35 -2.17 -0.72 -10.86
N LEU A 36 -2.03 -0.38 -9.57
CA LEU A 36 -2.10 -1.37 -8.49
C LEU A 36 -3.51 -1.97 -8.35
N ILE A 37 -4.56 -1.15 -8.44
CA ILE A 37 -5.95 -1.63 -8.40
C ILE A 37 -6.23 -2.57 -9.57
N LYS A 38 -5.82 -2.21 -10.79
CA LYS A 38 -6.09 -3.01 -11.99
C LYS A 38 -5.41 -4.37 -11.96
N ASN A 39 -4.23 -4.46 -11.34
CA ASN A 39 -3.43 -5.68 -11.29
C ASN A 39 -3.55 -6.44 -9.96
N ASP A 40 -4.35 -5.95 -9.01
CA ASP A 40 -4.49 -6.51 -7.66
C ASP A 40 -3.16 -6.63 -6.87
N LEU A 41 -2.26 -5.66 -7.05
CA LEU A 41 -0.89 -5.69 -6.51
C LEU A 41 -0.70 -4.82 -5.26
N ILE A 42 -1.78 -4.37 -4.62
CA ILE A 42 -1.70 -3.41 -3.51
C ILE A 42 -0.93 -4.00 -2.32
N LYS A 43 -1.27 -5.22 -1.89
CA LYS A 43 -0.67 -5.87 -0.71
C LYS A 43 0.82 -6.19 -0.95
N GLU A 44 1.14 -6.77 -2.10
CA GLU A 44 2.52 -7.09 -2.49
C GLU A 44 3.42 -5.84 -2.50
N LYS A 45 3.01 -4.78 -3.19
CA LYS A 45 3.80 -3.54 -3.26
C LYS A 45 3.90 -2.79 -1.95
N PHE A 46 2.91 -2.96 -1.07
CA PHE A 46 3.02 -2.46 0.30
C PHE A 46 4.08 -3.21 1.11
N ILE A 47 4.16 -4.54 0.99
CA ILE A 47 5.18 -5.36 1.66
C ILE A 47 6.58 -4.97 1.16
N GLU A 48 6.78 -4.85 -0.16
CA GLU A 48 8.05 -4.38 -0.73
C GLU A 48 8.47 -3.00 -0.16
N TYR A 49 7.51 -2.09 -0.01
CA TYR A 49 7.76 -0.78 0.60
C TYR A 49 8.23 -0.89 2.05
N LEU A 50 7.64 -1.79 2.85
CA LEU A 50 8.05 -2.03 4.23
C LEU A 50 9.47 -2.59 4.31
N GLU A 51 9.81 -3.56 3.48
CA GLU A 51 11.15 -4.15 3.42
C GLU A 51 12.22 -3.10 3.06
N LEU A 52 11.94 -2.25 2.07
CA LEU A 52 12.84 -1.16 1.69
C LEU A 52 13.02 -0.14 2.81
N LYS A 53 11.95 0.17 3.55
CA LYS A 53 12.00 1.08 4.70
C LYS A 53 12.87 0.49 5.83
N GLN A 54 12.75 -0.81 6.10
CA GLN A 54 13.58 -1.50 7.10
C GLN A 54 15.06 -1.51 6.68
N LYS A 55 15.38 -1.87 5.43
CA LYS A 55 16.75 -1.86 4.90
C LYS A 55 17.42 -0.49 5.04
N LYS A 56 16.69 0.61 4.75
CA LYS A 56 17.20 1.98 4.92
C LYS A 56 17.50 2.32 6.38
N ASN A 57 16.70 1.83 7.33
CA ASN A 57 16.93 2.07 8.76
C ASN A 57 18.12 1.28 9.31
N ILE A 58 18.46 0.13 8.72
CA ILE A 58 19.60 -0.69 9.14
C ILE A 58 20.93 -0.05 8.73
N HIS A 59 20.98 0.61 7.57
CA HIS A 59 22.19 1.28 7.07
C HIS A 59 22.48 2.66 7.72
N LEU A 60 21.61 3.12 8.62
CA LEU A 60 21.73 4.42 9.32
C LEU A 60 22.05 4.26 10.81
N LYS A 61 22.29 3.03 11.29
CA LYS A 61 22.75 2.72 12.65
C LYS A 61 24.20 2.30 12.64
#